data_AF-A0A0A3Y1U2-F1
#
_entry.id   AF-A0A0A3Y1U2-F1
#
_cell.length_a   1.000
_cell.length_b   1.000
_cell.length_c   1.000
_cell.angle_alpha   90.00
_cell.angle_beta   90.00
_cell.angle_gamma   90.00
#
_symmetry.space_group_name_H-M   'P 1'
#
loop_
_entity.id
_entity.type
_entity.pdbx_description
1 polymer ?
#
loop_
_entity_poly.entity_id
_entity_poly.type
_entity_poly.pdbx_seq_one_letter_code
_entity_poly.pdbx_strand_id
1 'polypeptide(L)'
;MLDPIAPYVGGIAALLASLSYVPQVRKAWPRGSTDDLSLLMLWALTLGLGFWIVYGVIRADWMIVGANVIGAALAAVVLGCKIRDLGSRGR
;
A
#
# COMPACT_ATOMS: atom_id res chain seq x y z
N MET A 1 16.35 11.64 -22.98
CA MET A 1 17.75 11.26 -22.64
C MET A 1 17.88 10.31 -21.45
N LEU A 2 16.81 10.07 -20.65
CA LEU A 2 16.79 9.01 -19.62
C LEU A 2 15.91 7.80 -20.00
N ASP A 3 15.34 7.82 -21.19
CA ASP A 3 14.39 6.83 -21.70
C ASP A 3 14.89 5.37 -21.64
N PRO A 4 16.19 5.07 -21.86
CA PRO A 4 16.69 3.69 -21.76
C PRO A 4 16.69 3.13 -20.33
N ILE A 5 16.83 3.98 -19.30
CA ILE A 5 16.97 3.54 -17.90
C ILE A 5 15.67 3.59 -17.11
N ALA A 6 14.68 4.38 -17.58
CA ALA A 6 13.42 4.59 -16.89
C ALA A 6 12.66 3.30 -16.51
N PRO A 7 12.55 2.26 -17.39
CA PRO A 7 11.84 1.03 -17.04
C PRO A 7 12.50 0.26 -15.87
N TYR A 8 13.83 0.28 -15.81
CA TYR A 8 14.59 -0.40 -14.75
C TYR A 8 14.44 0.33 -13.42
N VAL A 9 14.56 1.65 -13.42
CA VAL A 9 14.37 2.47 -12.22
C VAL A 9 12.94 2.34 -11.70
N GLY A 10 11.95 2.45 -12.59
CA GLY A 10 10.54 2.29 -12.22
C GLY A 10 10.23 0.89 -11.68
N GLY A 11 10.77 -0.16 -12.29
CA GLY A 11 10.55 -1.54 -11.87
C GLY A 11 11.16 -1.83 -10.51
N ILE A 12 12.41 -1.37 -10.28
CA ILE A 12 13.08 -1.52 -8.98
C ILE A 12 12.34 -0.70 -7.91
N ALA A 13 11.94 0.53 -8.22
CA ALA A 13 11.16 1.36 -7.29
C ALA A 13 9.83 0.69 -6.92
N ALA A 14 9.09 0.17 -7.90
CA ALA A 14 7.83 -0.55 -7.68
C ALA A 14 8.03 -1.81 -6.83
N LEU A 15 9.08 -2.58 -7.10
CA LEU A 15 9.42 -3.79 -6.35
C LEU A 15 9.78 -3.47 -4.89
N LEU A 16 10.69 -2.52 -4.66
CA LEU A 16 11.11 -2.13 -3.31
C LEU A 16 9.95 -1.57 -2.50
N ALA A 17 9.13 -0.69 -3.10
CA ALA A 17 7.94 -0.16 -2.45
C ALA A 17 6.96 -1.28 -2.08
N SER A 18 6.69 -2.21 -2.99
CA SER A 18 5.79 -3.35 -2.75
C SER A 18 6.30 -4.26 -1.64
N LEU A 19 7.58 -4.62 -1.66
CA LEU A 19 8.20 -5.48 -0.66
C LEU A 19 8.22 -4.83 0.73
N SER A 20 8.27 -3.49 0.81
CA SER A 20 8.24 -2.77 2.09
C SER A 20 6.94 -2.99 2.89
N TYR A 21 5.83 -3.29 2.22
CA TYR A 21 4.55 -3.59 2.87
C TYR A 21 4.48 -5.01 3.44
N VAL A 22 5.28 -5.95 2.94
CA VAL A 22 5.22 -7.36 3.37
C VAL A 22 5.54 -7.54 4.86
N PRO A 23 6.61 -6.94 5.42
CA PRO A 23 6.86 -6.95 6.86
C PRO A 23 5.71 -6.33 7.66
N GLN A 24 5.10 -5.25 7.15
CA GLN A 24 4.00 -4.56 7.81
C GLN A 24 2.75 -5.45 7.89
N VAL A 25 2.40 -6.13 6.80
CA VAL A 25 1.31 -7.12 6.77
C VAL A 25 1.58 -8.26 7.74
N ARG A 26 2.80 -8.82 7.73
CA ARG A 26 3.18 -9.90 8.67
C ARG A 26 3.05 -9.48 10.13
N LYS A 27 3.46 -8.24 10.47
CA LYS A 27 3.33 -7.71 11.83
C LYS A 27 1.88 -7.46 12.23
N ALA A 28 1.02 -7.01 11.30
CA ALA A 28 -0.39 -6.71 11.54
C ALA A 28 -1.31 -7.95 11.53
N TRP A 29 -0.87 -9.07 10.95
CA TRP A 29 -1.70 -10.26 10.77
C TRP A 29 -2.19 -10.90 12.08
N PRO A 30 -1.34 -11.12 13.11
CA PRO A 30 -1.79 -11.59 14.42
C PRO A 30 -2.87 -10.70 15.02
N ARG A 31 -3.80 -11.25 15.80
CA ARG A 31 -4.84 -10.44 16.45
C ARG A 31 -4.23 -9.57 17.55
N GLY A 32 -4.71 -8.33 17.63
CA GLY A 32 -4.30 -7.37 18.66
C GLY A 32 -2.88 -6.82 18.47
N SER A 33 -2.26 -7.00 17.30
CA SER A 33 -0.90 -6.51 17.04
C SER A 33 -0.85 -5.14 16.36
N THR A 34 -2.00 -4.53 16.10
CA THR A 34 -2.12 -3.25 15.37
C THR A 34 -2.26 -2.03 16.28
N ASP A 35 -1.99 -2.16 17.58
CA ASP A 35 -2.22 -1.13 18.58
C ASP A 35 -1.49 0.18 18.29
N ASP A 36 -0.23 0.09 17.88
CA ASP A 36 0.62 1.23 17.55
C ASP A 36 0.28 1.86 16.17
N LEU A 37 -0.62 1.25 15.40
CA LEU A 37 -0.96 1.74 14.07
C LEU A 37 -2.13 2.74 14.12
N SER A 38 -1.92 3.91 13.52
CA SER A 38 -2.97 4.92 13.34
C SER A 38 -3.95 4.49 12.25
N LEU A 39 -5.22 4.38 12.61
CA LEU A 39 -6.31 4.10 11.66
C LEU A 39 -6.39 5.18 10.57
N LEU A 40 -6.26 6.45 10.96
CA LEU A 40 -6.32 7.58 10.03
C LEU A 40 -5.17 7.53 9.02
N MET A 41 -3.96 7.17 9.47
CA MET A 41 -2.80 7.03 8.58
C MET A 41 -3.03 5.94 7.54
N LEU A 42 -3.50 4.76 7.97
CA LEU A 42 -3.77 3.64 7.05
C LEU A 42 -4.89 3.96 6.06
N TRP A 43 -5.93 4.67 6.50
CA TRP A 43 -7.00 5.15 5.63
C TRP A 43 -6.49 6.15 4.59
N ALA A 44 -5.78 7.19 5.03
CA ALA A 44 -5.23 8.22 4.14
C ALA A 44 -4.25 7.60 3.12
N LEU A 45 -3.40 6.67 3.55
CA LEU A 45 -2.48 5.95 2.67
C LEU A 45 -3.24 5.13 1.62
N THR A 46 -4.24 4.35 2.03
CA THR A 46 -5.02 3.50 1.12
C THR A 46 -5.77 4.35 0.09
N LEU A 47 -6.38 5.46 0.51
CA LEU A 47 -7.05 6.40 -0.40
C LEU A 47 -6.06 7.11 -1.33
N GLY A 48 -4.92 7.55 -0.81
CA GLY A 48 -3.85 8.18 -1.59
C GLY A 48 -3.33 7.27 -2.70
N LEU A 49 -3.11 5.97 -2.40
CA LEU A 49 -2.73 4.97 -3.40
C LEU A 49 -3.85 4.77 -4.43
N GLY A 50 -5.12 4.78 -4.01
CA GLY A 50 -6.28 4.80 -4.91
C GLY A 50 -6.25 5.98 -5.88
N PHE A 51 -5.97 7.19 -5.39
CA PHE A 51 -5.81 8.36 -6.26
C PHE A 51 -4.61 8.27 -7.20
N TRP A 52 -3.50 7.68 -6.76
CA TRP A 52 -2.36 7.40 -7.63
C TRP A 52 -2.69 6.42 -8.76
N ILE A 53 -3.53 5.43 -8.51
CA ILE A 53 -4.03 4.50 -9.55
C ILE A 53 -4.84 5.29 -10.58
N VAL A 54 -5.81 6.10 -10.13
CA VAL A 54 -6.62 6.95 -11.03
C VAL A 54 -5.73 7.89 -11.84
N TYR A 55 -4.76 8.52 -11.18
CA TYR A 55 -3.79 9.39 -11.84
C TYR A 55 -2.95 8.64 -12.87
N GLY A 56 -2.43 7.45 -12.54
CA GLY A 56 -1.68 6.61 -13.47
C GLY A 56 -2.48 6.25 -14.73
N VAL A 57 -3.78 5.94 -14.57
CA VAL A 57 -4.69 5.71 -15.70
C VAL A 57 -4.84 6.96 -16.55
N ILE A 58 -5.05 8.14 -15.94
CA ILE A 58 -5.12 9.43 -16.65
C ILE A 58 -3.83 9.72 -17.44
N ARG A 59 -2.67 9.27 -16.91
CA ARG A 59 -1.36 9.43 -17.55
C ARG A 59 -1.00 8.32 -18.55
N ALA A 60 -1.85 7.31 -18.71
CA ALA A 60 -1.55 6.09 -19.47
C ALA A 60 -0.21 5.42 -19.06
N ASP A 61 0.11 5.45 -17.76
CA ASP A 61 1.36 4.91 -17.21
C ASP A 61 1.08 3.62 -16.41
N TRP A 62 1.29 2.47 -17.06
CA TRP A 62 1.08 1.16 -16.43
C TRP A 62 2.04 0.86 -15.28
N MET A 63 3.22 1.47 -15.24
CA MET A 63 4.17 1.26 -14.14
C MET A 63 3.63 1.93 -12.87
N ILE A 64 3.14 3.17 -12.98
CA ILE A 64 2.47 3.87 -11.86
C ILE A 64 1.23 3.10 -11.41
N VAL A 65 0.37 2.66 -12.35
CA VAL A 65 -0.83 1.90 -12.02
C VAL A 65 -0.47 0.60 -11.29
N GLY A 66 0.42 -0.21 -11.86
CA GLY A 66 0.79 -1.51 -11.29
C GLY A 66 1.39 -1.39 -9.88
N ALA A 67 2.32 -0.45 -9.68
CA ALA A 67 2.96 -0.23 -8.38
C ALA A 67 1.95 0.16 -7.30
N ASN A 68 1.03 1.10 -7.62
CA ASN A 68 0.06 1.58 -6.66
C ASN A 68 -1.09 0.60 -6.41
N VAL A 69 -1.47 -0.24 -7.39
CA VAL A 69 -2.42 -1.34 -7.18
C VAL A 69 -1.88 -2.34 -6.14
N ILE A 70 -0.62 -2.77 -6.28
CA ILE A 70 -0.01 -3.70 -5.32
C ILE A 70 0.09 -3.05 -3.93
N GLY A 71 0.55 -1.79 -3.87
CA GLY A 71 0.61 -1.03 -2.63
C GLY A 71 -0.76 -0.89 -1.96
N ALA A 72 -1.79 -0.52 -2.72
CA ALA A 72 -3.14 -0.32 -2.21
C ALA A 72 -3.73 -1.62 -1.66
N ALA A 73 -3.52 -2.75 -2.35
CA ALA A 73 -3.97 -4.05 -1.89
C ALA A 73 -3.32 -4.44 -0.55
N LEU A 74 -2.01 -4.28 -0.41
CA LEU A 74 -1.30 -4.61 0.83
C LEU A 74 -1.65 -3.64 1.97
N ALA A 75 -1.77 -2.34 1.68
CA ALA A 75 -2.22 -1.33 2.65
C ALA A 75 -3.66 -1.61 3.14
N ALA A 76 -4.56 -2.01 2.25
CA ALA A 76 -5.92 -2.40 2.58
C ALA A 76 -5.97 -3.63 3.50
N VAL A 77 -5.07 -4.61 3.32
CA VAL A 77 -4.95 -5.76 4.24
C VAL A 77 -4.57 -5.30 5.65
N VAL A 78 -3.59 -4.40 5.77
CA VAL A 78 -3.17 -3.84 7.08
C VAL A 78 -4.30 -3.04 7.72
N LEU A 79 -4.99 -2.21 6.93
CA LEU A 79 -6.16 -1.46 7.37
C LEU A 79 -7.28 -2.40 7.86
N GLY A 80 -7.56 -3.48 7.14
CA GLY A 80 -8.52 -4.50 7.55
C GLY A 80 -8.14 -5.17 8.87
N CYS A 81 -6.85 -5.47 9.09
CA CYS A 81 -6.36 -5.99 10.36
C CYS A 81 -6.60 -4.98 11.52
N LYS A 82 -6.36 -3.69 11.28
CA LYS A 82 -6.62 -2.64 12.28
C LYS A 82 -8.11 -2.55 12.62
N ILE A 83 -8.99 -2.58 11.63
CA ILE A 83 -10.45 -2.53 11.83
C ILE A 83 -10.92 -3.77 12.62
N ARG A 84 -10.42 -4.96 12.28
CA ARG A 84 -10.70 -6.21 13.01
C ARG A 84 -10.31 -6.10 14.48
N ASP A 85 -9.10 -5.62 14.76
CA ASP A 85 -8.58 -5.53 16.13
C ASP A 85 -9.36 -4.49 16.96
N LEU A 86 -9.74 -3.35 16.37
CA LEU A 86 -10.61 -2.36 17.02
C LEU A 86 -11.97 -2.96 17.38
N GLY A 87 -12.58 -3.75 16.49
CA GLY A 87 -13.85 -4.45 16.76
C GLY A 87 -13.76 -5.53 17.84
N SER A 88 -12.56 -6.05 18.14
CA SER A 88 -12.33 -6.97 19.26
C SER A 88 -12.10 -6.29 20.61
N ARG A 89 -11.75 -5.00 20.61
CA ARG A 89 -11.54 -4.19 21.84
C ARG A 89 -12.82 -3.54 22.36
N GLY A 90 -13.82 -3.36 21.50
CA GLY A 90 -15.14 -2.81 21.86
C GLY A 90 -16.14 -3.85 22.36
N ARG A 91 -15.73 -5.12 22.49
CA ARG A 91 -16.43 -6.19 23.20
C ARG A 91 -15.67 -6.50 24.47
#